data_AF-A0A9N8ZPI4-F1
#
_entry.id   AF-A0A9N8ZPI4-F1
#
_cell.length_a   1.000
_cell.length_b   1.000
_cell.length_c   1.000
_cell.angle_alpha   90.00
_cell.angle_beta   90.00
_cell.angle_gamma   90.00
#
_symmetry.space_group_name_H-M   'P 1'
#
loop_
_entity.id
_entity.type
_entity.pdbx_description
1 polymer ?
#
loop_
_entity_poly.entity_id
_entity_poly.type
_entity_poly.pdbx_seq_one_letter_code
_entity_poly.pdbx_strand_id
1 'polypeptide(L)'
;MVNNEELTSEQQIKGKEFLLTKATLFAQSIENLGRTNTITHSINTVLPGIRNDAVKRVKKVQESTKIRHDQELPPIEEFKRGDQVLVYKASQQYSKSHKLYPKWKGPFVVHKVLEKGVYKLRSVNGKIIKTL
;
A
#
# COMPACT_ATOMS: atom_id res chain seq x y z
N MET A 1 3.92 56.28 -35.63
CA MET A 1 2.87 56.55 -34.64
C MET A 1 1.86 55.43 -34.79
N VAL A 2 1.77 54.51 -33.83
CA VAL A 2 0.88 53.34 -33.93
C VAL A 2 -0.51 53.81 -33.52
N ASN A 3 -1.46 53.77 -34.46
CA ASN A 3 -2.85 54.14 -34.24
C ASN A 3 -3.52 53.05 -33.40
N ASN A 4 -3.91 53.39 -32.18
CA ASN A 4 -4.83 52.56 -31.40
C ASN A 4 -6.25 52.85 -31.90
N GLU A 5 -6.80 51.97 -32.73
CA GLU A 5 -8.22 52.01 -33.08
C GLU A 5 -9.05 51.66 -31.84
N GLU A 6 -9.79 52.63 -31.32
CA GLU A 6 -10.70 52.42 -30.19
C GLU A 6 -11.89 51.54 -30.63
N LEU A 7 -12.19 50.51 -29.84
CA LEU A 7 -13.31 49.59 -30.10
C LEU A 7 -14.66 50.34 -30.09
N THR A 8 -15.54 50.01 -31.04
CA THR A 8 -16.89 50.59 -31.10
C THR A 8 -17.73 50.14 -29.90
N SER A 9 -18.70 50.98 -29.49
CA SER A 9 -19.52 50.74 -28.29
C SER A 9 -20.28 49.41 -28.33
N GLU A 10 -20.69 48.96 -29.51
CA GLU A 10 -21.35 47.67 -29.70
C GLU A 10 -20.40 46.48 -29.46
N GLN A 11 -19.13 46.60 -29.89
CA GLN A 11 -18.11 45.59 -29.64
C GLN A 11 -17.80 45.48 -28.14
N GLN A 12 -17.79 46.61 -27.43
CA GLN A 12 -17.59 46.64 -25.97
C GLN A 12 -18.73 45.94 -25.22
N ILE A 13 -19.98 46.17 -25.63
CA ILE A 13 -21.17 45.54 -25.01
C ILE A 13 -21.15 44.02 -25.25
N LYS A 14 -20.94 43.59 -26.49
CA LYS A 14 -20.85 42.16 -26.85
C LYS A 14 -19.72 41.46 -26.10
N GLY A 15 -18.57 42.11 -25.95
CA GLY A 15 -17.45 41.60 -25.16
C GLY A 15 -17.80 41.44 -23.69
N LYS A 16 -18.48 42.42 -23.09
CA LYS A 16 -18.92 42.37 -21.69
C LYS A 16 -19.93 41.26 -21.42
N GLU A 17 -20.92 41.09 -22.29
CA GLU A 17 -21.91 40.01 -22.19
C GLU A 17 -21.26 38.62 -22.32
N PHE A 18 -20.29 38.48 -23.22
CA PHE A 18 -19.51 37.25 -23.37
C PHE A 18 -18.70 36.92 -22.11
N LEU A 19 -18.04 37.91 -21.50
CA LEU A 19 -17.28 37.72 -20.26
C LEU A 19 -18.18 37.35 -19.07
N LEU A 20 -19.37 37.97 -18.96
CA LEU A 20 -20.35 37.65 -17.92
C LEU A 20 -20.90 36.23 -18.06
N THR A 21 -21.24 35.79 -19.27
CA THR A 21 -21.73 34.43 -19.53
C THR A 21 -20.67 33.35 -19.30
N LYS A 22 -19.38 33.71 -19.37
CA LYS A 22 -18.24 32.81 -19.14
C LYS A 22 -17.54 33.05 -17.80
N ALA A 23 -18.07 33.91 -16.93
CA ALA A 23 -17.44 34.28 -15.66
C ALA A 23 -17.10 33.08 -14.76
N THR A 24 -17.90 32.02 -14.81
CA THR A 24 -17.67 30.75 -14.09
C THR A 24 -16.53 29.92 -14.65
N LEU A 25 -15.99 30.24 -15.83
CA LEU A 25 -14.81 29.60 -16.43
C LEU A 25 -13.51 30.34 -16.11
N PHE A 26 -13.60 31.55 -15.55
CA PHE A 26 -12.44 32.35 -15.18
C PHE A 26 -12.17 32.24 -13.67
N ALA A 27 -10.90 32.29 -13.32
CA ALA A 27 -10.48 32.34 -11.92
C ALA A 27 -10.76 33.73 -11.34
N GLN A 28 -11.31 33.78 -10.12
CA GLN A 28 -11.59 35.05 -9.43
C GLN A 28 -10.31 35.72 -8.90
N SER A 29 -9.25 34.95 -8.68
CA SER A 29 -7.92 35.43 -8.29
C SER A 29 -6.84 34.56 -8.91
N ILE A 30 -5.60 35.08 -8.94
CA ILE A 30 -4.42 34.36 -9.46
C ILE A 30 -4.20 33.05 -8.70
N GLU A 31 -4.51 33.02 -7.40
CA GLU A 31 -4.41 31.82 -6.56
C GLU A 31 -5.39 30.71 -6.98
N ASN A 32 -6.48 31.07 -7.66
CA ASN A 32 -7.51 30.16 -8.17
C ASN A 32 -7.34 29.82 -9.66
N LEU A 33 -6.18 30.14 -10.26
CA LEU A 33 -5.90 29.86 -11.65
C LEU A 33 -6.02 28.34 -11.93
N GLY A 34 -6.91 27.97 -12.86
CA GLY A 34 -7.23 26.58 -13.16
C GLY A 34 -8.28 25.93 -12.23
N ARG A 35 -8.71 26.61 -11.17
CA ARG A 35 -9.78 26.17 -10.24
C ARG A 35 -10.99 27.09 -10.38
N THR A 36 -11.78 26.84 -11.42
CA THR A 36 -13.07 27.50 -11.58
C THR A 36 -14.07 27.05 -10.50
N ASN A 37 -15.15 27.79 -10.28
CA ASN A 37 -16.17 27.39 -9.29
C ASN A 37 -16.74 25.99 -9.55
N THR A 38 -16.89 25.63 -10.83
CA THR A 38 -17.36 24.31 -11.26
C THR A 38 -16.33 23.20 -10.95
N ILE A 39 -15.05 23.45 -11.23
CA ILE A 39 -13.96 22.51 -10.95
C ILE A 39 -13.76 22.35 -9.43
N THR A 40 -13.85 23.45 -8.68
CA THR A 40 -13.73 23.43 -7.22
C THR A 40 -14.87 22.64 -6.58
N HIS A 41 -16.10 22.84 -7.06
CA HIS A 41 -17.23 22.06 -6.60
C HIS A 41 -17.04 20.56 -6.89
N SER A 42 -16.66 20.17 -8.11
CA SER A 42 -16.46 18.75 -8.45
C SER A 42 -15.31 18.11 -7.67
N ILE A 43 -14.22 18.85 -7.43
CA ILE A 43 -13.12 18.41 -6.57
C ILE A 43 -13.59 18.16 -5.13
N ASN A 44 -14.47 19.01 -4.61
CA ASN A 44 -14.91 18.93 -3.21
C ASN A 44 -16.10 17.98 -3.00
N THR A 45 -16.94 17.74 -4.01
CA THR A 45 -18.15 16.92 -3.86
C THR A 45 -18.04 15.57 -4.52
N VAL A 46 -17.49 15.49 -5.74
CA VAL A 46 -17.48 14.25 -6.53
C VAL A 46 -16.25 13.39 -6.21
N LEU A 47 -15.05 13.99 -6.15
CA LEU A 47 -13.81 13.23 -5.90
C LEU A 47 -13.80 12.50 -4.54
N PRO A 48 -14.27 13.08 -3.42
CA PRO A 48 -14.30 12.37 -2.15
C PRO A 48 -15.24 11.17 -2.18
N GLY A 49 -16.37 11.28 -2.88
CA GLY A 49 -17.29 10.15 -3.09
C GLY A 49 -16.61 8.99 -3.80
N ILE A 50 -15.99 9.25 -4.95
CA ILE A 50 -15.26 8.24 -5.73
C ILE A 50 -14.13 7.61 -4.91
N ARG A 51 -13.39 8.43 -4.15
CA ARG A 51 -12.30 7.97 -3.29
C ARG A 51 -12.81 7.05 -2.18
N ASN A 52 -13.87 7.44 -1.49
CA ASN A 52 -14.47 6.65 -0.42
C ASN A 52 -14.96 5.30 -0.94
N ASP A 53 -15.57 5.27 -2.12
CA ASP A 53 -16.03 4.03 -2.73
C ASP A 53 -14.86 3.14 -3.16
N ALA A 54 -13.77 3.72 -3.68
CA ALA A 54 -12.55 2.99 -3.97
C ALA A 54 -11.95 2.37 -2.70
N VAL A 55 -11.86 3.13 -1.61
CA VAL A 55 -11.38 2.65 -0.30
C VAL A 55 -12.24 1.51 0.22
N LYS A 56 -13.58 1.62 0.15
CA LYS A 56 -14.50 0.55 0.54
C LYS A 56 -14.27 -0.73 -0.26
N ARG A 57 -14.09 -0.61 -1.59
CA ARG A 57 -13.80 -1.76 -2.47
C ARG A 57 -12.47 -2.43 -2.09
N VAL A 58 -11.41 -1.64 -1.90
CA VAL A 58 -10.09 -2.15 -1.50
C VAL A 58 -10.19 -2.89 -0.16
N LYS A 59 -10.84 -2.29 0.83
CA LYS A 59 -11.01 -2.90 2.16
C LYS A 59 -11.74 -4.24 2.07
N LYS A 60 -12.84 -4.31 1.30
CA LYS A 60 -13.60 -5.55 1.09
C LYS A 60 -12.74 -6.65 0.47
N VAL A 61 -11.92 -6.31 -0.53
CA VAL A 61 -11.01 -7.27 -1.17
C VAL A 61 -9.92 -7.73 -0.21
N GLN A 62 -9.36 -6.84 0.60
CA GLN A 62 -8.36 -7.21 1.61
C GLN A 62 -8.94 -8.15 2.67
N GLU A 63 -10.15 -7.88 3.15
CA GLU A 63 -10.84 -8.73 4.12
C GLU A 63 -11.12 -10.13 3.55
N SER A 64 -11.66 -10.24 2.34
CA SER A 64 -11.90 -11.54 1.70
C SER A 64 -10.61 -12.30 1.42
N THR A 65 -9.56 -11.60 0.99
CA THR A 65 -8.23 -12.19 0.77
C THR A 65 -7.66 -12.75 2.07
N LYS A 66 -7.80 -12.01 3.18
CA LYS A 66 -7.37 -12.46 4.50
C LYS A 66 -8.14 -13.70 4.95
N ILE A 67 -9.48 -13.70 4.83
CA ILE A 67 -10.31 -14.86 5.20
C ILE A 67 -9.88 -16.10 4.42
N ARG A 68 -9.73 -15.97 3.09
CA ARG A 68 -9.30 -17.09 2.25
C ARG A 68 -7.92 -17.59 2.66
N HIS A 69 -6.97 -16.67 2.88
CA HIS A 69 -5.62 -17.02 3.32
C HIS A 69 -5.67 -17.78 4.66
N ASP A 70 -6.38 -17.26 5.65
CA ASP A 70 -6.47 -17.86 6.99
C ASP A 70 -7.19 -19.22 6.97
N GLN A 71 -8.11 -19.45 6.02
CA GLN A 71 -8.76 -20.75 5.78
C GLN A 71 -7.83 -21.77 5.09
N GLU A 72 -6.94 -21.31 4.21
CA GLU A 72 -5.99 -22.16 3.47
C GLU A 72 -4.75 -22.53 4.30
N LEU A 73 -4.52 -21.88 5.45
CA LEU A 73 -3.41 -22.21 6.32
C LEU A 73 -3.61 -23.61 6.93
N PRO A 74 -2.65 -24.53 6.74
CA PRO A 74 -2.69 -25.81 7.43
C PRO A 74 -2.60 -25.58 8.95
N PRO A 75 -3.18 -26.47 9.77
CA PRO A 75 -3.01 -26.40 11.21
C PRO A 75 -1.52 -26.39 11.54
N ILE A 76 -1.09 -25.34 12.26
CA ILE A 76 0.30 -25.20 12.68
C ILE A 76 0.51 -26.16 13.84
N GLU A 77 1.24 -27.24 13.61
CA GLU A 77 1.73 -28.08 14.70
C GLU A 77 2.82 -27.31 15.45
N GLU A 78 2.51 -26.87 16.67
CA GLU A 78 3.46 -26.20 17.53
C GLU A 78 4.37 -27.22 18.22
N PHE A 79 5.67 -26.96 18.20
CA PHE A 79 6.64 -27.79 18.90
C PHE A 79 6.58 -27.52 20.41
N LYS A 80 6.70 -28.58 21.20
CA LYS A 80 6.74 -28.50 22.65
C LYS A 80 8.18 -28.51 23.14
N ARG A 81 8.38 -28.03 24.37
CA ARG A 81 9.67 -28.13 25.04
C ARG A 81 10.05 -29.60 25.19
N GLY A 82 11.26 -29.95 24.74
CA GLY A 82 11.76 -31.33 24.75
C GLY A 82 11.75 -32.01 23.38
N ASP A 83 10.99 -31.49 22.42
CA ASP A 83 10.91 -32.09 21.08
C ASP A 83 12.25 -32.02 20.35
N GLN A 84 12.58 -33.10 19.63
CA GLN A 84 13.75 -33.14 18.76
C GLN A 84 13.40 -32.59 17.39
N VAL A 85 14.15 -31.58 16.95
CA VAL A 85 13.88 -30.85 15.71
C VAL A 85 15.13 -30.70 14.86
N LEU A 86 14.90 -30.56 13.55
CA LEU A 86 15.91 -30.18 12.57
C LEU A 86 15.68 -28.73 12.12
N VAL A 87 16.75 -27.99 11.94
CA VAL A 87 16.72 -26.60 11.49
C VAL A 87 17.00 -26.55 9.99
N TYR A 88 16.11 -25.89 9.25
CA TYR A 88 16.29 -25.67 7.82
C TYR A 88 17.41 -24.66 7.56
N LYS A 89 18.32 -24.98 6.63
CA LYS A 89 19.40 -24.07 6.20
C LYS A 89 18.89 -23.14 5.08
N ALA A 90 18.13 -22.11 5.45
CA ALA A 90 17.55 -21.16 4.50
C ALA A 90 18.60 -20.49 3.60
N SER A 91 19.80 -20.22 4.12
CA SER A 91 20.90 -19.61 3.34
C SER A 91 21.36 -20.45 2.15
N GLN A 92 21.11 -21.77 2.17
CA GLN A 92 21.53 -22.69 1.12
C GLN A 92 20.45 -22.96 0.07
N GLN A 93 19.21 -22.50 0.28
CA GLN A 93 18.06 -22.83 -0.55
C GLN A 93 18.21 -22.39 -2.01
N TYR A 94 18.75 -21.19 -2.23
CA TYR A 94 18.87 -20.57 -3.56
C TYR A 94 20.26 -20.72 -4.18
N SER A 95 21.21 -21.34 -3.47
CA SER A 95 22.57 -21.49 -3.95
C SER A 95 22.70 -22.69 -4.89
N LYS A 96 23.07 -22.44 -6.15
CA LYS A 96 23.31 -23.50 -7.15
C LYS A 96 24.37 -24.52 -6.72
N SER A 97 25.43 -24.08 -6.03
CA SER A 97 26.50 -24.95 -5.53
C SER A 97 26.08 -25.88 -4.37
N HIS A 98 24.94 -25.62 -3.73
CA HIS A 98 24.49 -26.36 -2.55
C HIS A 98 23.40 -27.41 -2.87
N LYS A 99 23.18 -27.73 -4.15
CA LYS A 99 22.09 -28.64 -4.60
C LYS A 99 22.17 -30.04 -3.98
N LEU A 100 23.38 -30.53 -3.71
CA LEU A 100 23.63 -31.85 -3.11
C LEU A 100 23.89 -31.80 -1.59
N TYR A 101 23.85 -30.62 -0.98
CA TYR A 101 24.08 -30.50 0.46
C TYR A 101 22.80 -30.79 1.25
N PRO A 102 22.91 -31.37 2.46
CA PRO A 102 21.76 -31.61 3.30
C PRO A 102 21.14 -30.27 3.71
N LYS A 103 19.85 -30.10 3.36
CA LYS A 103 19.04 -28.90 3.62
C LYS A 103 18.77 -28.68 5.11
N TRP A 104 18.86 -29.73 5.91
CA TRP A 104 18.54 -29.73 7.33
C TRP A 104 19.81 -29.86 8.17
N LYS A 105 19.83 -29.22 9.34
CA LYS A 105 20.89 -29.30 10.36
C LYS A 105 20.28 -29.78 11.67
N GLY A 106 20.99 -30.63 12.41
CA GLY A 106 20.55 -31.12 13.71
C GLY A 106 20.93 -32.59 13.89
N PRO A 107 20.66 -33.19 15.06
CA PRO A 107 19.49 -32.93 15.91
C PRO A 107 19.64 -31.78 16.92
N PHE A 108 18.54 -31.07 17.16
CA PHE A 108 18.40 -30.08 18.24
C PHE A 108 17.21 -30.42 19.11
N VAL A 109 17.16 -29.85 20.31
CA VAL A 109 16.04 -30.00 21.23
C VAL A 109 15.42 -28.64 21.52
N VAL A 110 14.10 -28.54 21.50
CA VAL A 110 13.39 -27.32 21.89
C VAL A 110 13.58 -27.06 23.38
N HIS A 111 14.29 -25.99 23.72
CA HIS A 111 14.55 -25.59 25.10
C HIS A 111 13.43 -24.73 25.67
N LYS A 112 12.91 -23.78 24.88
CA LYS A 112 11.81 -22.91 25.26
C LYS A 112 10.98 -22.53 24.03
N VAL A 113 9.66 -22.60 24.17
CA VAL A 113 8.69 -22.04 23.21
C VAL A 113 8.48 -20.57 23.56
N LEU A 114 8.61 -19.69 22.56
CA LEU A 114 8.30 -18.27 22.66
C LEU A 114 7.00 -18.00 21.87
N GLU A 115 6.55 -16.74 21.87
CA GLU A 115 5.35 -16.34 21.15
C GLU A 115 5.53 -16.42 19.63
N LYS A 116 4.42 -16.63 18.91
CA LYS A 116 4.32 -16.55 17.44
C LYS A 116 5.24 -17.52 16.69
N GLY A 117 5.41 -18.75 17.19
CA GLY A 117 6.16 -19.80 16.50
C GLY A 117 7.69 -19.63 16.56
N VAL A 118 8.20 -18.84 17.50
CA VAL A 118 9.64 -18.68 17.72
C VAL A 118 10.11 -19.66 18.81
N TYR A 119 11.22 -20.37 18.56
CA TYR A 119 11.73 -21.38 19.48
C TYR A 119 13.20 -21.12 19.84
N LYS A 120 13.54 -21.31 21.12
CA LYS A 120 14.93 -21.41 21.56
C LYS A 120 15.37 -22.86 21.54
N LEU A 121 16.46 -23.14 20.85
CA LEU A 121 16.98 -24.49 20.68
C LEU A 121 18.22 -24.71 21.56
N ARG A 122 18.40 -25.96 22.01
CA ARG A 122 19.65 -26.44 22.59
C ARG A 122 20.24 -27.55 21.72
N SER A 123 21.56 -27.60 21.64
CA SER A 123 22.27 -28.76 21.13
C SER A 123 22.08 -29.95 22.08
N VAL A 124 22.23 -31.17 21.57
CA VAL A 124 22.23 -32.41 22.37
C VAL A 124 23.25 -32.32 23.51
N ASN A 125 24.37 -31.62 23.29
CA ASN A 125 25.43 -31.41 24.28
C ASN A 125 25.10 -30.32 25.31
N GLY A 126 23.85 -29.86 25.42
CA GLY A 126 23.40 -28.88 26.41
C GLY A 126 23.67 -27.41 26.08
N LYS A 127 24.46 -27.11 25.02
CA LYS A 127 24.72 -25.73 24.60
C LYS A 127 23.48 -25.08 23.99
N ILE A 128 23.01 -23.97 24.57
CA ILE A 128 21.93 -23.15 24.00
C ILE A 128 22.43 -22.48 22.72
N ILE A 129 21.67 -22.62 21.64
CA ILE A 129 21.99 -21.99 20.37
C ILE A 129 21.39 -20.60 20.38
N LYS A 130 22.23 -19.59 20.19
CA LYS A 130 21.76 -18.22 20.01
C LYS A 130 21.16 -18.15 18.62
N THR A 131 19.83 -18.12 18.56
CA THR A 131 19.10 -17.68 17.36
C THR A 131 19.41 -16.19 17.20
N LEU A 132 19.90 -15.80 16.02
CA LEU A 132 20.14 -14.39 15.64
C LEU A 132 18.81 -13.65 15.51
#